data_AF-A0A6A5W0D3-F1
#
_entry.id   AF-A0A6A5W0D3-F1
#
_cell.length_a   1.000
_cell.length_b   1.000
_cell.length_c   1.000
_cell.angle_alpha   90.00
_cell.angle_beta   90.00
_cell.angle_gamma   90.00
#
_symmetry.space_group_name_H-M   'P 1'
#
loop_
_entity.id
_entity.type
_entity.pdbx_description
1 polymer ?
#
loop_
_entity_poly.entity_id
_entity_poly.type
_entity_poly.pdbx_seq_one_letter_code
_entity_poly.pdbx_strand_id
1 'polypeptide(L)' 'VGKIEYIYTLLCYAFNILYTKLGYNIDNKAILQIVVKALNNIVGPNSLILTLLVFRVYLRINSNLLLSLDTTI' A
#
# COMPACT_ATOMS: atom_id res chain seq x y z
N VAL A 1 -17.70 5.76 5.75
CA VAL A 1 -16.34 5.51 5.21
C VAL A 1 -15.38 5.35 6.37
N GLY A 2 -14.75 4.19 6.51
CA GLY A 2 -13.80 3.93 7.60
C GLY A 2 -12.45 4.62 7.36
N LYS A 3 -11.65 4.84 8.42
CA LYS A 3 -10.28 5.40 8.30
C LYS A 3 -9.41 4.66 7.27
N ILE A 4 -9.59 3.34 7.16
CA ILE A 4 -8.84 2.48 6.23
C ILE A 4 -9.26 2.73 4.79
N GLU A 5 -10.55 2.87 4.56
CA GLU A 5 -11.13 3.11 3.24
C GLU A 5 -10.70 4.49 2.72
N TYR A 6 -10.71 5.51 3.59
CA TYR A 6 -10.18 6.84 3.29
C TYR A 6 -8.71 6.80 2.85
N ILE A 7 -7.87 6.05 3.56
CA ILE A 7 -6.43 5.94 3.24
C ILE A 7 -6.21 5.16 1.94
N TYR A 8 -6.98 4.10 1.71
CA TYR A 8 -6.93 3.36 0.46
C TYR A 8 -7.31 4.25 -0.73
N THR A 9 -8.40 5.01 -0.63
CA THR A 9 -8.81 5.96 -1.66
C THR A 9 -7.75 7.03 -1.90
N LEU A 10 -7.14 7.57 -0.84
CA LEU A 10 -6.06 8.56 -0.94
C LEU A 10 -4.82 7.99 -1.65
N LEU A 11 -4.46 6.74 -1.35
CA LEU A 11 -3.35 6.03 -2.00
C LEU A 11 -3.62 5.82 -3.50
N CYS A 12 -4.80 5.32 -3.86
CA CYS A 12 -5.20 5.12 -5.27
C CYS A 12 -5.23 6.44 -6.04
N TYR A 13 -5.72 7.50 -5.42
CA TYR A 13 -5.76 8.82 -6.03
C TYR A 13 -4.35 9.37 -6.31
N ALA A 14 -3.46 9.33 -5.32
CA ALA A 14 -2.08 9.75 -5.47
C ALA A 14 -1.31 8.92 -6.51
N PHE A 15 -1.56 7.60 -6.55
CA PHE A 15 -0.98 6.71 -7.54
C PHE A 15 -1.42 7.09 -8.97
N ASN A 16 -2.71 7.32 -9.21
CA ASN A 16 -3.21 7.69 -10.54
C ASN A 16 -2.65 9.05 -11.01
N ILE A 17 -2.48 10.03 -10.11
CA ILE A 17 -1.83 11.31 -10.45
C ILE A 17 -0.38 11.09 -10.88
N LEU A 18 0.39 10.31 -10.14
CA LEU A 18 1.78 10.05 -10.48
C LEU A 18 1.92 9.17 -11.72
N TYR A 19 1.03 8.19 -11.90
CA TYR A 19 0.99 7.34 -13.09
C TYR A 19 0.69 8.13 -14.37
N THR A 20 -0.27 9.06 -14.31
CA THR A 20 -0.55 9.94 -15.47
C THR A 20 0.59 10.91 -15.76
N LYS A 21 1.37 11.30 -14.74
CA LYS A 21 2.50 12.22 -14.88
C LYS A 21 3.81 11.53 -15.32
N LEU A 22 4.04 10.29 -14.87
CA LEU A 22 5.35 9.60 -14.94
C LEU A 22 5.30 8.22 -15.58
N GLY A 23 4.12 7.63 -15.79
CA GLY A 23 3.92 6.22 -16.12
C GLY A 23 4.44 5.74 -17.47
N TYR A 24 4.85 6.66 -18.36
CA TYR A 24 5.55 6.30 -19.59
C TYR A 24 7.05 5.98 -19.36
N ASN A 25 7.67 6.56 -18.33
CA ASN A 25 9.11 6.48 -18.10
C ASN A 25 9.51 5.77 -16.81
N ILE A 26 8.56 5.50 -15.91
CA ILE A 26 8.84 4.95 -14.57
C ILE A 26 7.97 3.72 -14.34
N ASP A 27 8.60 2.66 -13.84
CA ASP A 27 7.93 1.42 -13.44
C ASP A 27 6.85 1.67 -12.37
N ASN A 28 5.70 1.01 -12.49
CA ASN A 28 4.59 1.11 -11.55
C ASN A 28 5.00 0.85 -10.09
N LYS A 29 5.95 -0.06 -9.86
CA LYS A 29 6.51 -0.35 -8.54
C LYS A 29 7.24 0.86 -7.96
N ALA A 30 8.02 1.56 -8.78
CA ALA A 30 8.72 2.77 -8.36
C ALA A 30 7.74 3.92 -8.07
N ILE A 31 6.68 4.05 -8.87
CA ILE A 31 5.59 5.02 -8.62
C ILE A 31 4.91 4.72 -7.28
N LEU A 32 4.59 3.46 -7.00
CA LEU A 32 3.97 3.06 -5.74
C LEU A 32 4.86 3.37 -4.53
N GLN A 33 6.17 3.12 -4.63
CA GLN A 33 7.13 3.46 -3.58
C GLN A 33 7.18 4.97 -3.28
N ILE A 34 7.13 5.81 -4.32
CA ILE A 34 7.09 7.26 -4.18
C ILE A 34 5.81 7.71 -3.46
N VAL A 35 4.65 7.19 -3.87
CA VAL A 35 3.35 7.49 -3.25
C VAL A 35 3.37 7.14 -1.76
N VAL A 36 3.81 5.93 -1.43
CA VAL A 36 3.88 5.42 -0.07
C VAL A 36 4.81 6.28 0.80
N LYS A 37 5.98 6.63 0.28
CA LYS A 37 6.96 7.49 0.97
C LYS A 37 6.42 8.90 1.18
N ALA A 38 5.73 9.48 0.19
CA ALA A 38 5.12 10.80 0.28
C ALA A 38 4.00 10.83 1.33
N LEU A 39 3.10 9.83 1.33
CA LEU A 39 2.05 9.70 2.35
C LEU A 39 2.67 9.59 3.76
N ASN A 40 3.72 8.79 3.92
CA ASN A 40 4.41 8.66 5.20
C ASN A 40 5.00 9.96 5.72
N ASN A 41 5.57 10.77 4.83
CA ASN A 41 6.16 12.04 5.19
C ASN A 41 5.11 13.08 5.60
N ILE A 42 3.89 13.01 5.02
CA ILE A 42 2.79 13.94 5.34
C ILE A 42 2.19 13.67 6.72
N VAL A 43 2.10 12.40 7.13
CA VAL A 43 1.38 11.98 8.35
C VAL A 43 2.25 12.16 9.62
N GLY A 44 3.51 12.59 9.50
CA GLY A 44 4.42 12.82 10.62
C GLY A 44 4.89 11.53 11.30
N PRO A 45 5.80 11.58 12.30
CA PRO A 45 6.38 10.39 12.95
C PRO A 45 5.36 9.47 13.65
N ASN A 46 4.14 9.95 13.88
CA ASN A 46 3.02 9.15 14.38
C ASN A 46 2.26 8.37 13.28
N SER A 47 2.80 8.29 12.06
CA SER A 47 2.26 7.61 10.87
C SER A 47 2.28 6.07 10.91
N LEU A 48 2.12 5.53 12.12
CA LEU A 48 1.88 4.13 12.51
C LEU A 48 0.93 3.38 11.56
N ILE A 49 0.06 4.11 10.87
CA ILE A 49 -0.92 3.57 9.92
C ILE A 49 -0.27 2.92 8.70
N LEU A 50 0.81 3.45 8.12
CA LEU A 50 1.44 2.77 6.99
C LEU A 50 2.18 1.51 7.46
N THR A 51 2.89 1.59 8.58
CA THR A 51 3.54 0.44 9.20
C THR A 51 2.52 -0.65 9.51
N LEU A 52 1.36 -0.31 10.06
CA LEU A 52 0.23 -1.22 10.30
C LEU A 52 -0.42 -1.73 9.00
N LEU A 53 -0.52 -0.91 7.96
CA LEU A 53 -1.11 -1.31 6.68
C LEU A 53 -0.20 -2.35 5.99
N VAL A 54 1.10 -2.09 5.97
CA VAL A 54 2.11 -3.02 5.45
C VAL A 54 2.13 -4.30 6.29
N PHE A 55 2.09 -4.20 7.62
CA PHE A 55 2.01 -5.38 8.50
C PHE A 55 0.72 -6.18 8.28
N ARG A 56 -0.41 -5.52 8.11
CA ARG A 56 -1.71 -6.18 7.91
C ARG A 56 -1.81 -6.82 6.53
N VAL A 57 -1.29 -6.18 5.49
CA VAL A 57 -1.21 -6.76 4.13
C VAL A 57 -0.25 -7.96 4.14
N TYR A 58 0.91 -7.83 4.78
CA TYR A 58 1.88 -8.91 4.93
C TYR A 58 1.29 -10.11 5.69
N LEU A 59 0.63 -9.88 6.84
CA LEU A 59 -0.07 -10.92 7.60
C LEU A 59 -1.15 -11.60 6.77
N ARG A 60 -1.93 -10.84 5.99
CA ARG A 60 -3.00 -11.42 5.16
C ARG A 60 -2.46 -12.28 4.03
N ILE A 61 -1.35 -11.88 3.40
CA ILE A 61 -0.68 -12.69 2.37
C ILE A 61 -0.13 -13.97 2.98
N ASN A 62 0.56 -13.87 4.13
CA ASN A 62 1.11 -15.05 4.80
C ASN A 62 0.03 -15.98 5.37
N SER A 63 -1.06 -15.48 5.95
CA SER A 63 -2.16 -16.34 6.40
C SER A 63 -2.85 -17.06 5.24
N ASN A 64 -3.02 -16.39 4.09
CA ASN A 64 -3.54 -17.04 2.88
C ASN A 64 -2.56 -18.07 2.32
N LEU A 65 -1.24 -17.81 2.39
CA LEU A 65 -0.20 -18.76 2.01
C LEU A 65 -0.21 -19.99 2.96
N LEU A 66 -0.37 -19.75 4.26
CA LEU A 66 -0.43 -20.77 5.30
C LEU A 66 -1.67 -21.67 5.12
N LEU A 67 -2.84 -21.07 4.89
CA LEU A 67 -4.08 -21.77 4.59
C LEU A 67 -4.02 -22.56 3.27
N SER A 68 -3.28 -22.04 2.27
CA SER A 68 -3.06 -22.75 1.01
C SER A 68 -2.14 -23.97 1.16
N LEU A 69 -1.21 -23.95 2.12
CA LEU A 69 -0.30 -25.07 2.40
C LEU A 69 -1.02 -26.21 3.13
N ASP A 70 -1.92 -25.86 4.06
CA ASP A 70 -2.74 -26.83 4.82
C ASP A 70 -3.75 -27.59 3.94
N THR A 71 -4.19 -27.02 2.81
CA THR A 71 -5.10 -27.70 1.87
C THR A 71 -4.40 -28.65 0.88
N THR A 72 -3.06 -28.72 0.92
CA THR A 72 -2.24 -29.57 0.03
C THR A 72 -1.64 -30.80 0.71
N ILE A 73 -2.08 -31.15 1.92
CA ILE A 73 -1.65 -32.35 2.67
C ILE A 73 -2.79 -33.35 2.74
#